data_AF-A0A0K8W1H0-F1
#
_entry.id   AF-A0A0K8W1H0-F1
#
_cell.length_a   1.000
_cell.length_b   1.000
_cell.length_c   1.000
_cell.angle_alpha   90.00
_cell.angle_beta   90.00
_cell.angle_gamma   90.00
#
_symmetry.space_group_name_H-M   'P 1'
#
loop_
_entity.id
_entity.type
_entity.pdbx_description
1 polymer ?
#
loop_
_entity_poly.entity_id
_entity_poly.type
_entity_poly.pdbx_seq_one_letter_code
_entity_poly.pdbx_strand_id
1 'polypeptide(L)'
;GLCKKLEKWKRLNIEKDIRYANRLSRLNVRLKNKTQECKNLEEKLNSIFTSGQINKMKSLKLNYQWDEEDIAKSLILYRSSGKTYKLLYDNGFPMPSVRTLQRWIWNNKIDPKKDVNITATKNVIDIVERKNIIDPLNIINTENINETENIIATENLIETEHLIETENITETENLIET
;
A
#
# COMPACT_ATOMS: atom_id res chain seq x y z
N GLY A 1 13.15 37.44 67.89
CA GLY A 1 12.72 36.26 68.67
C GLY A 1 12.61 35.04 67.77
N LEU A 2 13.10 33.89 68.25
CA LEU A 2 13.07 32.59 67.56
C LEU A 2 11.69 32.22 66.98
N CYS A 3 10.60 32.57 67.68
CA CYS A 3 9.23 32.32 67.21
C CYS A 3 8.92 32.96 65.84
N LYS A 4 9.34 34.20 65.59
CA LYS A 4 9.12 34.86 64.28
C LYS A 4 9.85 34.15 63.14
N LYS A 5 11.02 33.57 63.40
CA LYS A 5 11.78 32.76 62.42
C LYS A 5 11.07 31.43 62.14
N LEU A 6 10.56 30.77 63.17
CA LEU A 6 9.80 29.52 63.05
C LEU A 6 8.51 29.72 62.22
N GLU A 7 7.75 30.77 62.48
CA GLU A 7 6.53 31.09 61.72
C GLU A 7 6.82 31.41 60.25
N LYS A 8 7.92 32.13 59.97
CA LYS A 8 8.36 32.39 58.60
C LYS A 8 8.71 31.09 57.87
N TRP A 9 9.44 30.18 58.53
CA TRP A 9 9.80 28.88 57.96
C TRP A 9 8.57 28.04 57.65
N LYS A 10 7.60 27.94 58.58
CA LYS A 10 6.33 27.22 58.37
C LYS A 10 5.56 27.75 57.16
N ARG A 11 5.42 29.08 57.03
CA ARG A 11 4.74 29.71 55.89
C ARG A 11 5.44 29.39 54.56
N LEU A 12 6.77 29.50 54.50
CA LEU A 12 7.53 29.18 53.30
C LEU A 12 7.39 27.71 52.90
N ASN A 13 7.30 26.79 53.87
CA ASN A 13 7.11 25.38 53.60
C ASN A 13 5.71 25.10 53.03
N ILE A 14 4.67 25.65 53.66
CA ILE A 14 3.29 25.55 53.17
C ILE A 14 3.17 26.12 51.75
N GLU A 15 3.82 27.26 51.48
CA GLU A 15 3.81 27.86 50.15
C GLU A 15 4.51 26.98 49.10
N LYS A 16 5.61 26.31 49.46
CA LYS A 16 6.26 25.32 48.59
C LYS A 16 5.32 24.15 48.29
N ASP A 17 4.62 23.64 49.30
CA ASP A 17 3.69 22.52 49.14
C ASP A 17 2.51 22.90 48.23
N ILE A 18 1.95 24.10 48.40
CA ILE A 18 0.90 24.65 47.52
C ILE A 18 1.41 24.77 46.08
N ARG A 19 2.62 25.29 45.88
CA ARG A 19 3.22 25.39 44.53
C ARG A 19 3.41 24.02 43.90
N TYR A 20 3.86 23.03 44.68
CA TYR A 20 4.03 21.66 44.21
C TYR A 20 2.68 21.02 43.84
N ALA A 21 1.67 21.15 44.69
CA ALA A 21 0.31 20.67 44.43
C ALA A 21 -0.29 21.30 43.15
N ASN A 22 -0.12 22.61 42.97
CA ASN A 22 -0.56 23.32 41.77
C ASN A 22 0.17 22.80 40.51
N ARG A 23 1.47 22.54 40.60
CA ARG A 23 2.25 21.96 39.50
C ARG A 23 1.76 20.55 39.15
N LEU A 24 1.56 19.69 40.15
CA LEU A 24 1.01 18.34 39.94
C LEU A 24 -0.37 18.38 39.29
N SER A 25 -1.26 19.27 39.75
CA SER A 25 -2.59 19.44 39.17
C SER A 25 -2.52 19.81 37.68
N ARG A 26 -1.68 20.78 37.32
CA ARG A 26 -1.46 21.17 35.91
C ARG A 26 -0.87 20.04 35.08
N LEU A 27 0.08 19.28 35.62
CA LEU A 27 0.68 18.13 34.95
C LEU A 27 -0.35 17.04 34.69
N ASN A 28 -1.22 16.74 35.67
CA ASN A 28 -2.29 15.75 35.52
C ASN A 28 -3.29 16.15 34.44
N VAL A 29 -3.70 17.43 34.39
CA VAL A 29 -4.56 17.95 33.31
C VAL A 29 -3.89 17.79 31.95
N ARG A 30 -2.61 18.16 31.84
CA ARG A 30 -1.85 18.02 30.59
C ARG A 30 -1.72 16.57 30.15
N LEU A 31 -1.43 15.67 31.09
CA LEU A 31 -1.32 14.23 30.84
C LEU A 31 -2.65 13.69 30.35
N LYS A 32 -3.76 14.02 31.02
CA LYS A 32 -5.12 13.62 30.61
C LYS A 32 -5.44 14.08 29.19
N ASN A 33 -5.12 15.33 28.85
CA ASN A 33 -5.35 15.87 27.51
C ASN A 33 -4.52 15.10 26.46
N LYS A 34 -3.24 14.83 26.73
CA LYS A 34 -2.39 14.05 25.81
C LYS A 34 -2.84 12.61 25.67
N THR A 35 -3.30 11.97 26.75
CA THR A 35 -3.91 10.64 26.69
C THR A 35 -5.15 10.64 25.80
N GLN A 36 -6.01 11.66 25.88
CA GLN A 36 -7.19 11.75 25.02
C GLN A 36 -6.82 12.01 23.56
N GLU A 37 -5.84 12.88 23.29
CA GLU A 37 -5.33 13.09 21.93
C GLU A 37 -4.82 11.78 21.31
N CYS A 38 -4.04 10.98 22.05
CA CYS A 38 -3.55 9.69 21.58
C CYS A 38 -4.70 8.71 21.27
N LYS A 39 -5.73 8.65 22.13
CA LYS A 39 -6.90 7.81 21.90
C LYS A 39 -7.66 8.20 20.63
N ASN A 40 -7.93 9.50 20.45
CA ASN A 40 -8.63 10.01 19.27
C ASN A 40 -7.84 9.71 17.98
N LEU A 41 -6.50 9.80 18.04
CA LEU A 41 -5.65 9.43 16.91
C LEU A 41 -5.69 7.92 16.62
N GLU A 42 -5.64 7.09 17.66
CA GLU A 42 -5.74 5.64 17.52
C GLU A 42 -7.08 5.21 16.91
N GLU A 43 -8.19 5.79 17.34
CA GLU A 43 -9.52 5.56 16.76
C GLU A 43 -9.57 5.93 15.27
N LYS A 44 -8.99 7.07 14.87
CA LYS A 44 -8.89 7.46 13.46
C LYS A 44 -7.97 6.56 12.65
N LEU A 45 -6.90 6.04 13.24
CA LEU A 45 -6.01 5.10 12.56
C LEU A 45 -6.70 3.75 12.35
N ASN A 46 -7.46 3.28 13.34
CA ASN A 46 -8.23 2.04 13.25
C ASN A 46 -9.31 2.08 12.15
N SER A 47 -9.76 3.26 11.71
CA SER A 47 -10.70 3.36 10.59
C SER A 47 -10.02 3.32 9.21
N ILE A 48 -8.71 3.55 9.15
CA ILE A 48 -7.93 3.63 7.90
C ILE A 48 -7.11 2.35 7.70
N PHE A 49 -6.44 1.89 8.75
CA PHE A 49 -5.46 0.81 8.74
C PHE A 49 -5.98 -0.41 9.50
N THR A 50 -5.40 -1.57 9.20
CA THR A 50 -5.63 -2.77 10.00
C THR A 50 -4.90 -2.69 11.34
N SER A 51 -5.33 -3.53 12.28
CA SER A 51 -4.63 -3.71 13.56
C SER A 51 -3.17 -4.11 13.37
N GLY A 52 -2.87 -4.97 12.40
CA GLY A 52 -1.50 -5.40 12.09
C GLY A 52 -0.62 -4.25 11.58
N GLN A 53 -1.15 -3.40 10.71
CA GLN A 53 -0.46 -2.19 10.26
C GLN A 53 -0.18 -1.20 11.40
N ILE A 54 -1.15 -1.01 12.30
CA ILE A 54 -0.98 -0.15 13.47
C ILE A 54 0.05 -0.73 14.44
N ASN A 55 0.02 -2.04 14.65
CA ASN A 55 1.01 -2.74 15.47
C ASN A 55 2.41 -2.68 14.88
N LYS A 56 2.55 -2.72 13.54
CA LYS A 56 3.81 -2.44 12.85
C LYS A 56 4.32 -1.04 13.18
N MET A 57 3.46 -0.02 13.10
CA MET A 57 3.82 1.36 13.43
C MET A 57 4.23 1.52 14.90
N LYS A 58 3.49 0.90 15.84
CA LYS A 58 3.77 0.96 17.29
C LYS A 58 5.06 0.25 17.67
N SER A 59 5.35 -0.89 17.06
CA SER A 59 6.47 -1.74 17.47
C SER A 59 7.84 -1.22 17.03
N LEU A 60 7.91 -0.43 15.94
CA LEU A 60 9.16 0.03 15.31
C LEU A 60 10.16 -1.10 14.96
N LYS A 61 9.73 -2.36 15.05
CA LYS A 61 10.58 -3.53 14.79
C LYS A 61 10.77 -3.72 13.29
N LEU A 62 12.00 -3.99 12.86
CA LEU A 62 12.29 -4.36 11.47
C LEU A 62 11.61 -5.69 11.11
N ASN A 63 11.79 -6.70 11.98
CA ASN A 63 11.19 -8.02 11.84
C ASN A 63 9.78 -8.00 12.45
N TYR A 64 8.78 -7.79 11.59
CA TYR A 64 7.37 -7.81 11.95
C TYR A 64 6.68 -8.96 11.21
N GLN A 65 5.88 -9.74 11.95
CA GLN A 65 5.07 -10.80 11.38
C GLN A 65 3.73 -10.20 10.94
N TRP A 66 3.46 -10.30 9.65
CA TRP A 66 2.23 -9.78 9.04
C TRP A 66 1.11 -10.80 9.15
N ASP A 67 -0.10 -10.30 9.42
CA ASP A 67 -1.32 -11.10 9.46
C ASP A 67 -1.79 -11.42 8.03
N GLU A 68 -2.61 -12.47 7.88
CA GLU A 68 -3.09 -12.92 6.57
C GLU A 68 -3.87 -11.83 5.84
N GLU A 69 -4.67 -11.05 6.58
CA GLU A 69 -5.45 -9.93 6.06
C GLU A 69 -4.55 -8.83 5.48
N ASP A 70 -3.44 -8.51 6.15
CA ASP A 70 -2.48 -7.50 5.70
C ASP A 70 -1.80 -7.92 4.42
N ILE A 71 -1.41 -9.20 4.34
CA ILE A 71 -0.82 -9.78 3.15
C ILE A 71 -1.82 -9.75 2.00
N ALA A 72 -3.08 -10.14 2.22
CA ALA A 72 -4.11 -10.14 1.20
C ALA A 72 -4.39 -8.74 0.63
N LYS A 73 -4.61 -7.74 1.50
CA LYS A 73 -4.81 -6.34 1.09
C LYS A 73 -3.61 -5.79 0.33
N SER A 74 -2.41 -6.12 0.79
CA SER A 74 -1.17 -5.71 0.13
C SER A 74 -0.99 -6.35 -1.24
N LEU A 75 -1.35 -7.61 -1.41
CA LEU A 75 -1.35 -8.29 -2.71
C LEU A 75 -2.34 -7.66 -3.68
N ILE A 76 -3.56 -7.33 -3.22
CA ILE A 76 -4.56 -6.64 -4.03
C ILE A 76 -4.01 -5.30 -4.51
N LEU A 77 -3.43 -4.50 -3.61
CA LEU A 77 -2.86 -3.19 -3.95
C LEU A 77 -1.67 -3.30 -4.91
N TYR A 78 -0.73 -4.21 -4.62
CA TYR A 78 0.43 -4.47 -5.46
C TYR A 78 0.04 -4.90 -6.88
N ARG A 79 -1.01 -5.72 -6.98
CA ARG A 79 -1.53 -6.20 -8.25
C ARG A 79 -2.29 -5.13 -9.03
N SER A 80 -3.01 -4.25 -8.34
CA SER A 80 -3.64 -3.09 -8.98
C SER A 80 -2.59 -2.14 -9.55
N SER A 81 -1.51 -1.88 -8.81
CA SER A 81 -0.36 -1.11 -9.30
C SER A 81 0.89 -1.35 -8.45
N GLY A 82 1.86 -2.06 -9.03
CA GLY A 82 3.15 -2.31 -8.37
C GLY A 82 3.97 -1.04 -8.16
N LYS A 83 3.86 -0.06 -9.08
CA LYS A 83 4.51 1.26 -8.93
C LYS A 83 3.92 2.05 -7.77
N THR A 84 2.59 2.07 -7.64
CA THR A 84 1.91 2.76 -6.54
C THR A 84 2.23 2.09 -5.21
N TYR A 85 2.24 0.76 -5.17
CA TYR A 85 2.63 0.01 -3.97
C TYR A 85 4.04 0.37 -3.52
N LYS A 86 5.00 0.39 -4.47
CA LYS A 86 6.38 0.76 -4.19
C LYS A 86 6.48 2.20 -3.69
N LEU A 87 5.80 3.15 -4.33
CA LEU A 87 5.77 4.55 -3.89
C LEU A 87 5.26 4.69 -2.45
N LEU A 88 4.14 4.04 -2.12
CA LEU A 88 3.59 4.06 -0.77
C LEU A 88 4.55 3.41 0.24
N TYR A 89 5.17 2.29 -0.13
CA TYR A 89 6.16 1.62 0.71
C TYR A 89 7.38 2.51 0.99
N ASP A 90 7.92 3.14 -0.06
CA ASP A 90 9.07 4.05 0.03
C ASP A 90 8.74 5.29 0.87
N ASN A 91 7.48 5.74 0.85
CA ASN A 91 6.94 6.80 1.71
C ASN A 91 6.68 6.36 3.17
N GLY A 92 7.07 5.14 3.54
CA GLY A 92 6.98 4.65 4.92
C GLY A 92 5.61 4.16 5.34
N PHE A 93 4.71 3.84 4.40
CA PHE A 93 3.45 3.20 4.75
C PHE A 93 3.71 1.82 5.40
N PRO A 94 2.91 1.43 6.42
CA PRO A 94 3.07 0.15 7.10
C PRO A 94 2.58 -0.97 6.19
N MET A 95 3.41 -1.39 5.24
CA MET A 95 3.11 -2.47 4.32
C MET A 95 4.25 -3.50 4.32
N PRO A 96 3.95 -4.78 4.04
CA PRO A 96 4.97 -5.79 3.84
C PRO A 96 5.89 -5.43 2.68
N SER A 97 7.15 -5.87 2.72
CA SER A 97 8.01 -5.70 1.55
C SER A 97 7.54 -6.61 0.41
N VAL A 98 7.87 -6.27 -0.83
CA VAL A 98 7.61 -7.15 -1.99
C VAL A 98 8.21 -8.55 -1.77
N ARG A 99 9.39 -8.63 -1.12
CA ARG A 99 10.03 -9.91 -0.78
C ARG A 99 9.24 -10.68 0.27
N THR A 100 8.61 -10.00 1.22
CA THR A 100 7.71 -10.61 2.21
C THR A 100 6.50 -11.21 1.52
N LEU A 101 5.87 -10.48 0.59
CA LEU A 101 4.74 -11.00 -0.20
C LEU A 101 5.12 -12.25 -0.99
N GLN A 102 6.28 -12.24 -1.66
CA GLN A 102 6.79 -13.40 -2.41
C GLN A 102 7.00 -14.63 -1.52
N ARG A 103 7.64 -14.45 -0.35
CA ARG A 103 7.85 -15.52 0.63
C ARG A 103 6.53 -16.11 1.12
N TRP A 104 5.54 -15.26 1.34
CA TRP A 104 4.23 -15.70 1.80
C TRP A 104 3.52 -16.59 0.77
N ILE A 105 3.58 -16.23 -0.51
CA ILE A 105 3.05 -17.05 -1.62
C ILE A 105 3.77 -18.40 -1.70
N TRP A 106 5.10 -18.40 -1.64
CA TRP A 106 5.89 -19.65 -1.71
C TRP A 106 5.62 -20.59 -0.53
N ASN A 107 5.54 -20.04 0.68
CA ASN A 107 5.34 -20.85 1.89
C ASN A 107 3.95 -21.47 1.97
N ASN A 108 2.92 -20.74 1.54
CA ASN A 108 1.53 -21.19 1.63
C ASN A 108 1.09 -22.06 0.45
N LYS A 109 2.00 -22.41 -0.47
CA LYS A 109 1.71 -23.25 -1.64
C LYS A 109 0.42 -22.83 -2.37
N ILE A 110 0.15 -21.54 -2.43
CA ILE A 110 -0.99 -21.01 -3.18
C ILE A 110 -0.70 -21.35 -4.63
N ASP A 111 -1.37 -22.37 -5.16
CA ASP A 111 -1.21 -22.79 -6.54
C ASP A 111 -1.99 -21.79 -7.40
N PRO A 112 -1.31 -20.90 -8.15
CA PRO A 112 -1.97 -19.84 -8.91
C PRO A 112 -2.93 -20.40 -9.97
N LYS A 113 -2.83 -21.70 -10.28
CA LYS A 113 -3.66 -22.40 -11.27
C LYS A 113 -4.88 -23.13 -10.70
N LYS A 114 -4.94 -23.42 -9.39
CA LYS A 114 -5.91 -24.40 -8.84
C LYS A 114 -7.01 -23.79 -7.98
N ASP A 115 -6.78 -22.65 -7.33
CA ASP A 115 -7.75 -22.05 -6.40
C ASP A 115 -8.60 -20.96 -7.05
N VAL A 116 -9.55 -21.40 -7.89
CA VAL A 116 -10.52 -20.57 -8.62
C VAL A 116 -11.63 -19.99 -7.72
N ASN A 117 -11.73 -20.39 -6.44
CA ASN A 117 -12.79 -19.95 -5.53
C ASN A 117 -12.31 -19.04 -4.39
N ILE A 118 -11.29 -18.22 -4.62
CA ILE A 118 -11.10 -17.00 -3.82
C ILE A 118 -11.63 -15.85 -4.69
N THR A 119 -12.78 -15.31 -4.30
CA THR A 119 -13.50 -14.19 -4.92
C THR A 119 -12.66 -12.91 -4.88
N ALA A 120 -11.56 -12.86 -5.64
CA ALA A 120 -10.70 -11.69 -5.91
C ALA A 120 -9.62 -11.94 -7.01
N THR A 121 -9.52 -13.13 -7.61
CA THR A 121 -8.25 -13.55 -8.23
C THR A 121 -8.25 -13.84 -9.74
N LYS A 122 -9.02 -13.13 -10.59
CA LYS A 122 -8.90 -13.32 -12.06
C LYS A 122 -7.62 -12.77 -12.74
N ASN A 123 -6.93 -11.82 -12.13
CA ASN A 123 -5.64 -11.25 -12.57
C ASN A 123 -4.41 -11.70 -11.73
N VAL A 124 -4.49 -12.72 -10.85
CA VAL A 124 -3.30 -13.12 -10.01
C VAL A 124 -2.31 -13.94 -10.86
N ILE A 125 -2.78 -14.51 -11.94
CA ILE A 125 -2.05 -15.45 -12.80
C ILE A 125 -0.87 -14.76 -13.54
N ASP A 126 -0.90 -13.44 -13.77
CA ASP A 126 0.13 -12.76 -14.56
C ASP A 126 1.44 -12.40 -13.79
N ILE A 127 1.50 -12.62 -12.46
CA ILE A 127 2.70 -12.28 -11.66
C ILE A 127 3.70 -13.44 -11.57
N VAL A 128 3.23 -14.69 -11.67
CA VAL A 128 4.12 -15.87 -11.60
C VAL A 128 4.76 -16.15 -12.97
N GLU A 129 4.05 -15.92 -14.07
CA GLU A 129 4.62 -16.10 -15.41
C GLU A 129 5.70 -15.07 -15.75
N ARG A 130 5.63 -13.84 -15.21
CA ARG A 130 6.68 -12.83 -15.42
C ARG A 130 7.94 -13.01 -14.56
N LYS A 131 7.96 -13.95 -13.60
CA LYS A 131 9.10 -14.15 -12.68
C LYS A 131 9.96 -15.37 -12.96
N ASN A 132 9.59 -16.21 -13.91
CA ASN A 132 10.46 -17.31 -14.35
C ASN A 132 11.50 -16.90 -15.40
N ILE A 133 11.56 -15.61 -15.76
CA ILE A 133 12.73 -15.03 -16.44
C ILE A 133 13.61 -14.41 -15.35
N ILE A 134 14.43 -15.28 -14.73
CA ILE A 134 15.83 -15.06 -14.32
C ILE A 134 16.15 -13.59 -13.94
N ASP A 135 16.51 -13.32 -12.67
CA ASP A 135 17.09 -12.04 -12.22
C ASP A 135 18.02 -11.42 -13.30
N PRO A 136 17.88 -10.11 -13.60
CA PRO A 136 19.11 -9.33 -13.56
C PRO A 136 18.86 -7.90 -13.08
N LEU A 137 19.80 -7.45 -12.27
CA LEU A 137 20.07 -6.06 -11.93
C LEU A 137 20.44 -5.17 -13.16
N ASN A 138 20.04 -5.48 -14.41
CA ASN A 138 20.84 -5.08 -15.58
C ASN A 138 20.16 -4.80 -16.94
N ILE A 139 18.90 -4.36 -17.04
CA ILE A 139 18.31 -3.92 -18.34
C ILE A 139 17.27 -2.83 -18.01
N ILE A 140 17.37 -1.52 -18.23
CA ILE A 140 18.20 -0.62 -19.03
C ILE A 140 18.16 0.75 -18.33
N ASN A 141 19.31 1.45 -18.24
CA ASN A 141 19.38 2.90 -18.02
C ASN A 141 18.50 3.60 -19.06
N THR A 142 17.50 4.36 -18.63
CA THR A 142 16.54 5.07 -19.51
C THR A 142 17.16 6.27 -20.24
N GLU A 143 18.46 6.28 -20.50
CA GLU A 143 19.17 7.36 -21.21
C GLU A 143 19.49 7.02 -22.68
N ASN A 144 19.25 5.78 -23.17
CA ASN A 144 19.62 5.36 -24.54
C ASN A 144 18.45 4.87 -25.41
N ILE A 145 17.22 5.39 -25.27
CA ILE A 145 16.17 5.20 -26.29
C ILE A 145 16.02 6.49 -27.10
N ASN A 146 17.10 6.86 -27.77
CA ASN A 146 17.06 7.72 -28.95
C ASN A 146 17.73 6.91 -30.06
N GLU A 147 17.07 6.83 -31.22
CA GLU A 147 17.49 6.17 -32.46
C GLU A 147 17.28 4.64 -32.51
N THR A 148 16.30 4.19 -33.30
CA THR A 148 16.54 3.30 -34.46
C THR A 148 15.27 3.04 -35.26
N GLU A 149 15.33 3.49 -36.51
CA GLU A 149 14.43 3.33 -37.65
C GLU A 149 14.31 1.90 -38.24
N ASN A 150 14.46 0.82 -37.47
CA ASN A 150 14.59 -0.54 -38.08
C ASN A 150 13.52 -1.55 -37.62
N ILE A 151 12.28 -1.37 -38.08
CA ILE A 151 11.30 -2.47 -38.16
C ILE A 151 11.05 -2.76 -39.65
N ILE A 152 11.99 -3.50 -40.27
CA ILE A 152 11.81 -4.16 -41.57
C ILE A 152 12.21 -5.64 -41.41
N ALA A 153 11.44 -6.49 -42.08
CA ALA A 153 11.64 -7.91 -42.40
C ALA A 153 11.24 -8.96 -41.34
N THR A 154 9.99 -9.41 -41.44
CA THR A 154 9.69 -10.85 -41.44
C THR A 154 8.78 -11.15 -42.63
N GLU A 155 9.41 -11.41 -43.77
CA GLU A 155 8.87 -12.20 -44.87
C GLU A 155 8.50 -13.61 -44.35
N ASN A 156 7.47 -14.22 -44.95
CA ASN A 156 6.98 -15.59 -44.78
C ASN A 156 5.76 -15.81 -43.86
N LEU A 157 4.57 -15.43 -44.33
CA LEU A 157 3.32 -16.14 -44.03
C LEU A 157 2.47 -16.23 -45.32
N ILE A 158 2.91 -17.15 -46.20
CA ILE A 158 2.15 -18.01 -47.13
C ILE A 158 0.90 -17.38 -47.81
N GLU A 159 1.03 -17.12 -49.11
CA GLU A 159 -0.06 -17.02 -50.10
C GLU A 159 -0.83 -18.34 -50.19
N THR A 160 -2.17 -18.26 -50.19
CA THR A 160 -3.00 -19.10 -51.08
C THR A 160 -4.22 -18.32 -51.54
N GLU A 161 -4.14 -18.00 -52.82
CA GLU A 161 -5.15 -17.57 -53.78
C GLU A 161 -6.50 -18.28 -53.60
N HIS A 162 -7.59 -17.49 -53.52
CA HIS A 162 -8.79 -17.71 -54.33
C HIS A 162 -9.67 -16.45 -54.33
N LEU A 163 -9.45 -15.64 -55.37
CA LEU A 163 -10.43 -14.73 -55.98
C LEU A 163 -11.67 -15.53 -56.45
N ILE A 164 -12.85 -14.93 -56.30
CA ILE A 164 -14.11 -15.00 -57.11
C ILE A 164 -15.21 -14.40 -56.19
N GLU A 165 -16.05 -13.44 -56.51
CA GLU A 165 -16.18 -12.41 -57.55
C GLU A 165 -17.31 -11.49 -57.05
N THR A 166 -17.20 -10.20 -57.29
CA THR A 166 -18.22 -9.19 -57.02
C THR A 166 -19.17 -9.06 -58.21
N GLU A 167 -20.41 -9.53 -58.08
CA GLU A 167 -21.57 -9.19 -58.95
C GLU A 167 -22.81 -9.26 -58.02
N ASN A 168 -23.60 -8.22 -57.74
CA ASN A 168 -24.22 -7.28 -58.65
C ASN A 168 -24.54 -5.95 -57.93
N ILE A 169 -24.25 -4.84 -58.61
CA ILE A 169 -24.74 -3.49 -58.30
C ILE A 169 -26.00 -3.25 -59.16
N THR A 170 -26.91 -2.40 -58.63
CA THR A 170 -27.99 -1.61 -59.26
C THR A 170 -29.37 -2.23 -59.51
N GLU A 171 -30.41 -1.64 -58.89
CA GLU A 171 -31.49 -0.83 -59.52
C GLU A 171 -32.46 -0.34 -58.40
N THR A 172 -32.43 0.94 -57.99
CA THR A 172 -33.26 2.09 -58.42
C THR A 172 -34.74 2.08 -58.00
N GLU A 173 -35.07 3.08 -57.16
CA GLU A 173 -36.26 3.95 -57.18
C GLU A 173 -37.66 3.43 -56.79
N ASN A 174 -38.43 4.34 -56.13
CA ASN A 174 -39.90 4.44 -56.06
C ASN A 174 -40.60 3.55 -54.97
N LEU A 175 -41.44 4.00 -54.02
CA LEU A 175 -42.39 5.14 -53.92
C LEU A 175 -42.84 5.44 -52.45
N ILE A 176 -42.91 6.74 -52.13
CA ILE A 176 -44.03 7.52 -51.53
C ILE A 176 -44.44 7.36 -50.04
N GLU A 177 -44.36 8.53 -49.38
CA GLU A 177 -45.11 9.08 -48.24
C GLU A 177 -46.65 9.02 -48.40
N THR A 178 -47.36 8.51 -47.40
CA THR A 178 -48.72 8.97 -47.03
C THR A 178 -48.97 8.77 -45.54
#